data_AF-A0A958TMI1-F1
#
_entry.id   AF-A0A958TMI1-F1
#
_cell.length_a   1.000
_cell.length_b   1.000
_cell.length_c   1.000
_cell.angle_alpha   90.00
_cell.angle_beta   90.00
_cell.angle_gamma   90.00
#
_symmetry.space_group_name_H-M   'P 1'
#
loop_
_entity.id
_entity.type
_entity.pdbx_description
1 polymer ?
#
loop_
_entity_poly.entity_id
_entity_poly.type
_entity_poly.pdbx_seq_one_letter_code
_entity_poly.pdbx_strand_id
1 'polypeptide(L)'
;ELSAKYGKNKPFEDDNLIREISMMTYPSVSQFLETHVVGTTPINYNDFFKKVGLTLEEKKVETNFIQSASGFIFNGDEEKGTIFFSEGVNGNSFWVEQGVQPNDVIKEINGIALTLQNAQVLIGGMFQWKPGKEVELKLERDGKEILIKTELKQAYTTKKLLSEDENANELQTNLRKAWLKG
;
A
#
# COMPACT_ATOMS: atom_id res chain seq x y z
N GLU A 1 25.49 -4.36 23.45
CA GLU A 1 25.79 -3.69 24.75
C GLU A 1 24.59 -3.61 25.69
N LEU A 2 23.39 -3.19 25.26
CA LEU A 2 22.17 -3.28 26.07
C LEU A 2 21.81 -4.72 26.46
N SER A 3 22.00 -5.67 25.55
CA SER A 3 21.85 -7.11 25.80
C SER A 3 22.78 -7.63 26.91
N ALA A 4 23.94 -7.01 27.11
CA ALA A 4 24.87 -7.36 28.19
C ALA A 4 24.43 -6.74 29.54
N LYS A 5 23.77 -5.57 29.52
CA LYS A 5 23.29 -4.86 30.73
C LYS A 5 21.97 -5.42 31.27
N TYR A 6 21.06 -5.84 30.40
CA TYR A 6 19.72 -6.30 30.77
C TYR A 6 19.56 -7.82 30.72
N GLY A 7 20.38 -8.53 29.93
CA GLY A 7 20.24 -9.98 29.78
C GLY A 7 18.84 -10.39 29.30
N LYS A 8 18.49 -11.67 29.46
CA LYS A 8 17.21 -12.22 28.98
C LYS A 8 16.03 -11.93 29.92
N ASN A 9 16.30 -11.73 31.21
CA ASN A 9 15.28 -11.77 32.27
C ASN A 9 15.09 -10.43 33.00
N LYS A 10 15.74 -9.35 32.55
CA LYS A 10 15.54 -8.01 33.13
C LYS A 10 14.88 -7.11 32.08
N PRO A 11 13.62 -6.70 32.28
CA PRO A 11 12.99 -5.72 31.40
C PRO A 11 13.72 -4.37 31.51
N PHE A 12 13.57 -3.56 30.47
CA PHE A 12 14.02 -2.17 30.48
C PHE A 12 13.04 -1.34 31.30
N GLU A 13 13.54 -0.26 31.91
CA GLU A 13 12.69 0.80 32.47
C GLU A 13 12.46 1.83 31.36
N ASP A 14 11.23 1.97 30.88
CA ASP A 14 10.90 2.79 29.70
C ASP A 14 11.38 4.24 29.84
N ASP A 15 11.15 4.85 31.00
CA ASP A 15 11.58 6.22 31.33
C ASP A 15 13.11 6.42 31.25
N ASN A 16 13.88 5.34 31.39
CA ASN A 16 15.33 5.40 31.37
C ASN A 16 15.93 4.96 30.02
N LEU A 17 15.17 4.31 29.16
CA LEU A 17 15.69 3.61 27.98
C LEU A 17 16.47 4.55 27.03
N ILE A 18 15.88 5.68 26.66
CA ILE A 18 16.51 6.63 25.72
C ILE A 18 17.77 7.26 26.32
N ARG A 19 17.72 7.62 27.61
CA ARG A 19 18.88 8.14 28.35
C ARG A 19 20.02 7.13 28.39
N GLU A 20 19.71 5.86 28.62
CA GLU A 20 20.70 4.80 28.66
C GLU A 20 21.30 4.48 27.30
N ILE A 21 20.49 4.43 26.24
CA ILE A 21 20.98 4.32 24.87
C ILE A 21 21.95 5.48 24.61
N SER A 22 21.56 6.70 24.97
CA SER A 22 22.34 7.92 24.78
C SER A 22 23.71 7.87 25.45
N MET A 23 23.80 7.34 26.68
CA MET A 23 25.06 7.18 27.40
C MET A 23 26.01 6.13 26.78
N MET A 24 25.46 5.19 26.00
CA MET A 24 26.19 4.07 25.42
C MET A 24 26.46 4.24 23.93
N THR A 25 26.05 5.37 23.34
CA THR A 25 26.12 5.61 21.90
C THR A 25 26.69 6.98 21.58
N TYR A 26 26.67 7.35 20.31
CA TYR A 26 27.14 8.65 19.84
C TYR A 26 26.12 9.77 20.13
N PRO A 27 26.59 11.02 20.35
CA PRO A 27 25.70 12.17 20.57
C PRO A 27 24.64 12.35 19.46
N SER A 28 24.97 12.01 18.21
CA SER A 28 24.05 12.10 17.07
C SER A 28 22.87 11.13 17.16
N VAL A 29 23.06 9.94 17.73
CA VAL A 29 21.97 8.96 17.94
C VAL A 29 21.06 9.44 19.07
N SER A 30 21.63 10.02 20.13
CA SER A 30 20.87 10.62 21.23
C SER A 30 19.95 11.73 20.71
N GLN A 31 20.50 12.66 19.93
CA GLN A 31 19.73 13.75 19.34
C GLN A 31 18.61 13.26 18.42
N PHE A 32 18.87 12.21 17.63
CA PHE A 32 17.86 11.60 16.77
C PHE A 32 16.68 11.04 17.58
N LEU A 33 16.96 10.27 18.64
CA LEU A 33 15.93 9.66 19.48
C LEU A 33 15.11 10.71 20.23
N GLU A 34 15.77 11.73 20.79
CA GLU A 34 15.07 12.84 21.45
C GLU A 34 14.14 13.59 20.48
N THR A 35 14.58 13.83 19.25
CA THR A 35 13.81 14.61 18.27
C THR A 35 12.61 13.84 17.71
N HIS A 36 12.82 12.57 17.37
CA HIS A 36 11.88 11.79 16.55
C HIS A 36 11.11 10.70 17.31
N VAL A 37 11.58 10.29 18.49
CA VAL A 37 10.93 9.25 19.30
C VAL A 37 10.31 9.85 20.56
N VAL A 38 11.07 10.67 21.31
CA VAL A 38 10.54 11.38 22.48
C VAL A 38 9.71 12.59 22.03
N GLY A 39 10.25 13.36 21.08
CA GLY A 39 9.55 14.46 20.44
C GLY A 39 8.51 14.01 19.42
N THR A 40 7.77 14.99 18.89
CA THR A 40 6.68 14.76 17.93
C THR A 40 7.09 14.97 16.48
N THR A 41 8.39 15.15 16.20
CA THR A 41 8.86 15.49 14.85
C THR A 41 8.92 14.22 14.00
N PRO A 42 8.12 14.08 12.93
CA PRO A 42 8.17 12.89 12.08
C PRO A 42 9.54 12.72 11.41
N ILE A 43 9.95 11.48 11.19
CA ILE A 43 11.19 11.17 10.49
C ILE A 43 10.99 11.42 8.99
N ASN A 44 11.82 12.30 8.41
CA ASN A 44 11.90 12.41 6.95
C ASN A 44 12.82 11.31 6.39
N TYR A 45 12.24 10.15 6.08
CA TYR A 45 13.01 9.00 5.58
C TYR A 45 13.78 9.27 4.27
N ASN A 46 13.33 10.22 3.44
CA ASN A 46 14.03 10.58 2.20
C ASN A 46 15.46 11.07 2.48
N ASP A 47 15.69 11.75 3.60
CA ASP A 47 17.03 12.22 3.99
C ASP A 47 17.98 11.05 4.29
N PHE A 48 17.43 9.93 4.76
CA PHE A 48 18.20 8.71 5.04
C PHE A 48 18.39 7.87 3.79
N PHE A 49 17.35 7.71 2.97
CA PHE A 49 17.43 7.01 1.69
C PHE A 49 18.45 7.65 0.77
N LYS A 50 18.52 8.98 0.73
CA LYS A 50 19.53 9.71 -0.04
C LYS A 50 20.96 9.36 0.38
N LYS A 51 21.23 9.07 1.66
CA LYS A 51 22.58 8.68 2.14
C LYS A 51 23.04 7.34 1.56
N VAL A 52 22.10 6.45 1.22
CA VAL A 52 22.37 5.15 0.60
C VAL A 52 22.05 5.15 -0.90
N GLY A 53 21.94 6.33 -1.52
CA GLY A 53 21.67 6.47 -2.95
C GLY A 53 20.35 5.83 -3.37
N LEU A 54 19.32 5.97 -2.52
CA LEU A 54 17.97 5.52 -2.78
C LEU A 54 17.03 6.72 -2.85
N THR A 55 16.02 6.60 -3.71
CA THR A 55 14.96 7.59 -3.88
C THR A 55 13.60 6.90 -3.96
N LEU A 56 12.52 7.63 -3.67
CA LEU A 56 11.17 7.15 -3.89
C LEU A 56 10.73 7.51 -5.32
N GLU A 57 10.35 6.50 -6.08
CA GLU A 57 9.85 6.64 -7.45
C GLU A 57 8.43 6.13 -7.55
N GLU A 58 7.60 6.83 -8.32
CA GLU A 58 6.30 6.31 -8.72
C GLU A 58 6.48 5.36 -9.90
N LYS A 59 6.14 4.08 -9.68
CA LYS A 59 6.23 3.04 -10.70
C LYS A 59 4.85 2.47 -10.98
N LYS A 60 4.57 2.33 -12.27
CA LYS A 60 3.44 1.55 -12.75
C LYS A 60 3.78 0.07 -12.56
N VAL A 61 2.98 -0.62 -11.76
CA VAL A 61 3.14 -2.04 -11.45
C VAL A 61 1.85 -2.77 -11.76
N GLU A 62 1.97 -4.05 -12.06
CA GLU A 62 0.82 -4.92 -12.27
C GLU A 62 -0.03 -5.03 -11.00
N THR A 63 -1.34 -5.10 -11.18
CA THR A 63 -2.30 -5.37 -10.12
C THR A 63 -3.42 -6.28 -10.64
N ASN A 64 -4.32 -6.71 -9.76
CA ASN A 64 -5.50 -7.49 -10.11
C ASN A 64 -6.73 -6.58 -10.31
N PHE A 65 -7.90 -7.17 -10.49
CA PHE A 65 -9.14 -6.43 -10.78
C PHE A 65 -9.90 -5.97 -9.53
N ILE A 66 -9.29 -6.06 -8.35
CA ILE A 66 -9.97 -5.78 -7.07
C ILE A 66 -9.15 -4.90 -6.12
N GLN A 67 -7.94 -4.54 -6.53
CA GLN A 67 -7.02 -3.72 -5.74
C GLN A 67 -6.41 -2.60 -6.58
N SER A 68 -5.91 -1.60 -5.88
CA SER A 68 -4.99 -0.59 -6.36
C SER A 68 -3.90 -0.35 -5.31
N ALA A 69 -3.01 0.61 -5.55
CA ALA A 69 -2.01 1.02 -4.56
C ALA A 69 -2.63 1.49 -3.23
N SER A 70 -3.88 1.95 -3.26
CA SER A 70 -4.63 2.40 -2.07
C SER A 70 -5.34 1.27 -1.31
N GLY A 71 -5.22 0.01 -1.77
CA GLY A 71 -5.85 -1.15 -1.15
C GLY A 71 -7.00 -1.73 -1.98
N PHE A 72 -8.02 -2.27 -1.32
CA PHE A 72 -9.22 -2.78 -1.99
C PHE A 72 -10.01 -1.66 -2.67
N ILE A 73 -10.59 -1.94 -3.83
CA ILE A 73 -11.31 -0.93 -4.62
C ILE A 73 -12.83 -0.99 -4.46
N PHE A 74 -13.35 -1.79 -3.52
CA PHE A 74 -14.79 -1.91 -3.25
C PHE A 74 -15.10 -1.56 -1.80
N ASN A 75 -16.27 -0.95 -1.59
CA ASN A 75 -16.87 -0.71 -0.28
C ASN A 75 -18.32 -1.20 -0.25
N GLY A 76 -18.84 -1.42 0.94
CA GLY A 76 -20.26 -1.74 1.16
C GLY A 76 -21.03 -0.56 1.74
N ASP A 77 -22.29 -0.43 1.34
CA ASP A 77 -23.29 0.44 1.97
C ASP A 77 -24.28 -0.48 2.70
N GLU A 78 -24.16 -0.56 4.02
CA GLU A 78 -24.99 -1.45 4.85
C GLU A 78 -26.46 -1.04 4.85
N GLU A 79 -26.76 0.25 4.81
CA GLU A 79 -28.14 0.75 4.82
C GLU A 79 -28.87 0.39 3.52
N LYS A 80 -28.18 0.49 2.38
CA LYS A 80 -28.74 0.13 1.07
C LYS A 80 -28.58 -1.34 0.72
N GLY A 81 -27.73 -2.07 1.45
CA GLY A 81 -27.43 -3.47 1.16
C GLY A 81 -26.65 -3.67 -0.15
N THR A 82 -25.83 -2.70 -0.54
CA THR A 82 -25.16 -2.66 -1.86
C THR A 82 -23.64 -2.63 -1.75
N ILE A 83 -22.95 -3.11 -2.79
CA ILE A 83 -21.49 -2.94 -2.95
C ILE A 83 -21.22 -1.98 -4.09
N PHE A 84 -20.23 -1.12 -3.93
CA PHE A 84 -19.84 -0.12 -4.92
C PHE A 84 -18.33 0.03 -5.03
N PHE A 85 -17.87 0.62 -6.13
CA PHE A 85 -16.46 0.98 -6.30
C PHE A 85 -16.07 2.14 -5.37
N SER A 86 -15.08 1.93 -4.51
CA SER A 86 -14.49 2.98 -3.67
C SER A 86 -13.64 3.96 -4.50
N GLU A 87 -13.19 5.05 -3.87
CA GLU A 87 -12.19 5.98 -4.44
C GLU A 87 -10.93 5.27 -4.97
N GLY A 88 -10.58 4.12 -4.40
CA GLY A 88 -9.43 3.32 -4.83
C GLY A 88 -9.51 2.84 -6.28
N VAL A 89 -10.69 2.83 -6.91
CA VAL A 89 -10.87 2.41 -8.31
C VAL A 89 -10.12 3.30 -9.29
N ASN A 90 -9.95 4.59 -8.97
CA ASN A 90 -9.16 5.53 -9.79
C ASN A 90 -7.69 5.10 -9.93
N GLY A 91 -7.20 4.30 -8.98
CA GLY A 91 -5.87 3.72 -9.02
C GLY A 91 -5.77 2.40 -9.80
N ASN A 92 -6.86 1.87 -10.36
CA ASN A 92 -6.88 0.64 -11.14
C ASN A 92 -7.08 0.95 -12.63
N SER A 93 -6.03 0.80 -13.43
CA SER A 93 -6.04 1.25 -14.82
C SER A 93 -7.10 0.57 -15.68
N PHE A 94 -7.44 -0.70 -15.39
CA PHE A 94 -8.40 -1.45 -16.18
C PHE A 94 -9.81 -0.89 -16.01
N TRP A 95 -10.25 -0.69 -14.77
CA TRP A 95 -11.59 -0.15 -14.51
C TRP A 95 -11.75 1.30 -14.97
N VAL A 96 -10.70 2.11 -14.84
CA VAL A 96 -10.67 3.47 -15.40
C VAL A 96 -10.82 3.44 -16.93
N GLU A 97 -10.16 2.52 -17.64
CA GLU A 97 -10.30 2.36 -19.10
C GLU A 97 -11.74 1.94 -19.49
N GLN A 98 -12.42 1.15 -18.64
CA GLN A 98 -13.82 0.79 -18.86
C GLN A 98 -14.81 1.91 -18.45
N GLY A 99 -14.32 3.06 -17.99
CA GLY A 99 -15.15 4.21 -17.60
C GLY A 99 -15.83 4.06 -16.24
N VAL A 100 -15.40 3.10 -15.41
CA VAL A 100 -15.87 2.96 -14.02
C VAL A 100 -15.42 4.16 -13.19
N GLN A 101 -16.31 4.62 -12.33
CA GLN A 101 -16.09 5.74 -11.43
C GLN A 101 -16.31 5.33 -9.98
N PRO A 102 -15.73 6.07 -9.02
CA PRO A 102 -16.11 5.95 -7.63
C PRO A 102 -17.63 6.08 -7.46
N ASN A 103 -18.18 5.32 -6.53
CA ASN A 103 -19.61 5.22 -6.21
C ASN A 103 -20.49 4.53 -7.26
N ASP A 104 -19.91 3.98 -8.33
CA ASP A 104 -20.64 3.04 -9.18
C ASP A 104 -21.07 1.83 -8.37
N VAL A 105 -22.38 1.61 -8.25
CA VAL A 105 -22.96 0.48 -7.52
C VAL A 105 -22.96 -0.73 -8.43
N ILE A 106 -22.43 -1.85 -7.95
CA ILE A 106 -22.37 -3.10 -8.73
C ILE A 106 -23.65 -3.88 -8.49
N LYS A 107 -24.47 -4.04 -9.54
CA LYS A 107 -25.75 -4.75 -9.48
C LYS A 107 -25.59 -6.22 -9.81
N GLU A 108 -24.80 -6.55 -10.84
CA GLU A 108 -24.57 -7.92 -11.28
C GLU A 108 -23.10 -8.13 -11.68
N ILE A 109 -22.60 -9.35 -11.43
CA ILE A 109 -21.33 -9.85 -11.93
C ILE A 109 -21.59 -11.18 -12.66
N ASN A 110 -21.30 -11.23 -13.95
CA ASN A 110 -21.53 -12.36 -14.85
C ASN A 110 -22.96 -12.93 -14.77
N GLY A 111 -23.95 -12.04 -14.76
CA GLY A 111 -25.37 -12.37 -14.68
C GLY A 111 -25.86 -12.81 -13.28
N ILE A 112 -25.01 -12.78 -12.26
CA ILE A 112 -25.38 -13.06 -10.87
C ILE A 112 -25.54 -11.73 -10.13
N ALA A 113 -26.72 -11.49 -9.57
CA ALA A 113 -26.98 -10.32 -8.73
C ALA A 113 -26.02 -10.28 -7.54
N LEU A 114 -25.37 -9.14 -7.34
CA LEU A 114 -24.46 -8.92 -6.21
C LEU A 114 -25.24 -8.35 -5.03
N THR A 115 -25.10 -9.01 -3.88
CA THR A 115 -25.67 -8.58 -2.60
C THR A 115 -24.61 -8.72 -1.50
N LEU A 116 -24.84 -8.11 -0.33
CA LEU A 116 -23.92 -8.27 0.81
C LEU A 116 -23.72 -9.76 1.20
N GLN A 117 -24.74 -10.60 1.02
CA GLN A 117 -24.68 -12.02 1.40
C GLN A 117 -23.77 -12.85 0.49
N ASN A 118 -23.67 -12.50 -0.79
CA ASN A 118 -22.85 -13.24 -1.75
C ASN A 118 -21.57 -12.48 -2.19
N ALA A 119 -21.37 -11.26 -1.71
CA ALA A 119 -20.22 -10.41 -2.05
C ALA A 119 -18.88 -11.10 -1.79
N GLN A 120 -18.73 -11.77 -0.63
CA GLN A 120 -17.50 -12.49 -0.30
C GLN A 120 -17.15 -13.56 -1.35
N VAL A 121 -18.16 -14.25 -1.89
CA VAL A 121 -17.97 -15.31 -2.90
C VAL A 121 -17.71 -14.70 -4.27
N LEU A 122 -18.54 -13.73 -4.70
CA LEU A 122 -18.44 -13.15 -6.04
C LEU A 122 -17.17 -12.29 -6.20
N ILE A 123 -16.91 -11.38 -5.26
CA ILE A 123 -15.71 -10.53 -5.27
C ILE A 123 -14.48 -11.34 -4.89
N GLY A 124 -14.59 -12.27 -3.94
CA GLY A 124 -13.51 -13.21 -3.64
C GLY A 124 -13.10 -14.04 -4.86
N GLY A 125 -14.06 -14.44 -5.70
CA GLY A 125 -13.80 -15.12 -6.97
C GLY A 125 -13.04 -14.28 -8.00
N MET A 126 -13.10 -12.95 -7.90
CA MET A 126 -12.35 -12.04 -8.77
C MET A 126 -10.83 -12.09 -8.52
N PHE A 127 -10.37 -12.57 -7.37
CA PHE A 127 -8.93 -12.83 -7.15
C PHE A 127 -8.36 -13.83 -8.15
N GLN A 128 -9.19 -14.74 -8.68
CA GLN A 128 -8.78 -15.76 -9.65
C GLN A 128 -8.91 -15.30 -11.10
N TRP A 129 -9.39 -14.07 -11.32
CA TRP A 129 -9.51 -13.53 -12.67
C TRP A 129 -8.13 -13.25 -13.25
N LYS A 130 -7.99 -13.52 -14.55
CA LYS A 130 -6.75 -13.35 -15.31
C LYS A 130 -7.07 -12.63 -16.63
N PRO A 131 -6.07 -11.94 -17.22
CA PRO A 131 -6.20 -11.44 -18.58
C PRO A 131 -6.67 -12.55 -19.53
N GLY A 132 -7.55 -12.22 -20.48
CA GLY A 132 -8.15 -13.15 -21.43
C GLY A 132 -9.53 -13.68 -21.03
N LYS A 133 -9.97 -13.47 -19.79
CA LYS A 133 -11.31 -13.88 -19.35
C LYS A 133 -12.35 -12.84 -19.80
N GLU A 134 -13.43 -13.29 -20.42
CA GLU A 134 -14.61 -12.43 -20.65
C GLU A 134 -15.41 -12.24 -19.36
N VAL A 135 -15.81 -11.00 -19.10
CA VAL A 135 -16.62 -10.63 -17.95
C VAL A 135 -17.74 -9.67 -18.33
N GLU A 136 -18.82 -9.74 -17.57
CA GLU A 136 -19.96 -8.84 -17.70
C GLU A 136 -20.32 -8.26 -16.33
N LEU A 137 -20.38 -6.94 -16.20
CA LEU A 137 -20.84 -6.25 -15.00
C LEU A 137 -21.99 -5.32 -15.37
N LYS A 138 -23.05 -5.33 -14.56
CA LYS A 138 -24.05 -4.26 -14.57
C LYS A 138 -23.81 -3.34 -13.39
N LEU A 139 -23.59 -2.08 -13.68
CA LEU A 139 -23.39 -1.03 -12.71
C LEU A 139 -24.59 -0.07 -12.71
N GLU A 140 -24.75 0.67 -11.63
CA GLU A 140 -25.71 1.76 -11.50
C GLU A 140 -24.97 3.02 -11.09
N ARG A 141 -25.13 4.09 -11.88
CA ARG A 141 -24.59 5.43 -11.61
C ARG A 141 -25.71 6.44 -11.72
N ASP A 142 -25.97 7.19 -10.66
CA ASP A 142 -27.04 8.20 -10.61
C ASP A 142 -28.41 7.66 -11.09
N GLY A 143 -28.72 6.41 -10.72
CA GLY A 143 -29.94 5.71 -11.12
C GLY A 143 -29.98 5.22 -12.58
N LYS A 144 -28.89 5.36 -13.35
CA LYS A 144 -28.77 4.83 -14.71
C LYS A 144 -27.96 3.55 -14.73
N GLU A 145 -28.42 2.57 -15.49
CA GLU A 145 -27.69 1.32 -15.71
C GLU A 145 -26.52 1.54 -16.69
N ILE A 146 -25.37 0.95 -16.36
CA ILE A 146 -24.18 0.90 -17.20
C ILE A 146 -23.78 -0.57 -17.35
N LEU A 147 -23.76 -1.06 -18.58
CA LEU A 147 -23.30 -2.42 -18.90
C LEU A 147 -21.84 -2.38 -19.34
N ILE A 148 -20.99 -3.12 -18.64
CA ILE A 148 -19.60 -3.37 -19.03
C ILE A 148 -19.50 -4.84 -19.45
N LYS A 149 -19.24 -5.07 -20.74
CA LYS A 149 -18.97 -6.41 -21.27
C LYS A 149 -17.65 -6.38 -22.02
N THR A 150 -16.64 -7.08 -21.51
CA THR A 150 -15.26 -6.90 -21.95
C THR A 150 -14.41 -8.13 -21.66
N GLU A 151 -13.29 -8.24 -22.36
CA GLU A 151 -12.24 -9.20 -22.07
C GLU A 151 -11.22 -8.54 -21.15
N LEU A 152 -10.88 -9.21 -20.04
CA LEU A 152 -9.93 -8.70 -19.08
C LEU A 152 -8.55 -8.50 -19.73
N LYS A 153 -7.98 -7.32 -19.52
CA LYS A 153 -6.58 -7.01 -19.85
C LYS A 153 -5.77 -6.81 -18.59
N GLN A 154 -4.45 -6.87 -18.69
CA GLN A 154 -3.58 -6.65 -17.54
C GLN A 154 -3.88 -5.28 -16.89
N ALA A 155 -4.28 -5.29 -15.62
CA ALA A 155 -4.50 -4.09 -14.84
C ALA A 155 -3.19 -3.61 -14.22
N TYR A 156 -3.07 -2.30 -14.05
CA TYR A 156 -1.93 -1.66 -13.43
C TYR A 156 -2.37 -0.66 -12.37
N THR A 157 -1.47 -0.40 -11.43
CA THR A 157 -1.59 0.69 -10.45
C THR A 157 -0.25 1.38 -10.27
N THR A 158 -0.27 2.59 -9.72
CA THR A 158 0.95 3.37 -9.47
C THR A 158 1.33 3.28 -8.01
N LYS A 159 2.50 2.71 -7.70
CA LYS A 159 3.03 2.64 -6.32
C LYS A 159 4.27 3.51 -6.18
N LYS A 160 4.43 4.14 -5.02
CA LYS A 160 5.71 4.70 -4.59
C LYS A 160 6.60 3.58 -4.08
N LEU A 161 7.72 3.36 -4.76
CA LEU A 161 8.68 2.31 -4.44
C LEU A 161 10.06 2.92 -4.20
N LEU A 162 10.77 2.36 -3.24
CA LEU A 162 12.17 2.68 -3.03
C LEU A 162 13.00 2.10 -4.18
N SER A 163 13.77 2.95 -4.86
CA SER A 163 14.55 2.60 -6.05
C SER A 163 15.97 3.16 -5.93
N GLU A 164 16.91 2.56 -6.65
CA GLU A 164 18.27 3.07 -6.73
C GLU A 164 18.30 4.40 -7.49
N ASP A 165 18.95 5.41 -6.91
CA ASP A 165 19.21 6.68 -7.61
C ASP A 165 20.27 6.43 -8.68
N GLU A 166 19.92 6.71 -9.95
CA GLU A 166 20.83 6.56 -11.09
C GLU A 166 22.10 7.42 -10.96
N ASN A 167 22.04 8.48 -10.14
CA ASN A 167 23.16 9.37 -9.85
C ASN A 167 23.90 9.02 -8.55
N ALA A 168 23.59 7.87 -7.93
CA ALA A 168 24.25 7.44 -6.71
C ALA A 168 25.77 7.30 -6.91
N ASN A 169 26.55 7.96 -6.05
CA ASN A 169 27.99 7.85 -6.07
C ASN A 169 28.48 6.54 -5.43
N GLU A 170 29.78 6.28 -5.55
CA GLU A 170 30.40 5.05 -5.05
C GLU A 170 30.23 4.90 -3.52
N LEU A 171 30.36 5.99 -2.75
CA LEU A 171 30.18 5.97 -1.30
C LEU A 171 28.76 5.57 -0.91
N GLN A 172 27.75 6.15 -1.57
CA GLN A 172 26.33 5.82 -1.36
C GLN A 172 26.04 4.35 -1.71
N THR A 173 26.59 3.88 -2.83
CA THR A 173 26.42 2.50 -3.29
C THR A 173 27.09 1.50 -2.35
N ASN A 174 28.30 1.79 -1.88
CA ASN A 174 29.01 0.95 -0.92
C ASN A 174 28.30 0.91 0.43
N LEU A 175 27.79 2.06 0.90
CA LEU A 175 27.00 2.12 2.13
C LEU A 175 25.69 1.33 2.00
N ARG A 176 24.99 1.43 0.86
CA ARG A 176 23.79 0.62 0.57
C ARG A 176 24.10 -0.88 0.63
N LYS A 177 25.19 -1.33 -0.02
CA LYS A 177 25.61 -2.73 -0.01
C LYS A 177 25.96 -3.22 1.40
N ALA A 178 26.61 -2.39 2.21
CA ALA A 178 26.91 -2.74 3.60
C ALA A 178 25.63 -2.85 4.43
N TRP A 179 24.68 -1.92 4.25
CA TRP A 179 23.39 -1.94 4.95
C TRP A 179 22.56 -3.19 4.63
N LEU A 180 22.47 -3.59 3.36
CA LEU A 180 21.63 -4.72 2.92
C LEU A 180 22.24 -6.10 3.17
N LYS A 181 23.53 -6.20 3.52
CA LYS A 181 24.20 -7.48 3.78
C LYS A 181 23.98 -8.04 5.18
N GLY A 182 23.49 -7.22 6.12
CA GLY A 182 23.27 -7.61 7.52
C GLY A 182 24.57 -7.66 8.32
#